data_AF-A0A7V9IJB8-F1
#
_entry.id   AF-A0A7V9IJB8-F1
#
_cell.length_a   1.000
_cell.length_b   1.000
_cell.length_c   1.000
_cell.angle_alpha   90.00
_cell.angle_beta   90.00
_cell.angle_gamma   90.00
#
_symmetry.space_group_name_H-M   'P 1'
#
loop_
_entity.id
_entity.type
_entity.pdbx_description
1 polymer ?
#
loop_
_entity_poly.entity_id
_entity_poly.type
_entity_poly.pdbx_seq_one_letter_code
_entity_poly.pdbx_strand_id
1 'polypeptide(L)' 'MGTLTGTHKGDFHGVAPTNRRIEARGVQVARFVDGQIVERWGSTDELGILTQLGASPAS' A
#
# COMPACT_ATOMS: atom_id res chain seq x y z
N MET A 1 -5.58 -8.78 8.96
CA MET A 1 -5.88 -7.53 8.24
C MET A 1 -5.30 -6.39 9.05
N GLY A 2 -4.54 -5.49 8.42
CA GLY A 2 -3.94 -4.33 9.09
C GLY A 2 -4.20 -3.04 8.32
N THR A 3 -3.91 -1.92 8.96
CA THR A 3 -3.98 -0.58 8.37
C THR A 3 -2.57 -0.02 8.23
N LEU A 4 -2.21 0.40 7.02
CA LEU A 4 -1.01 1.16 6.70
C LEU A 4 -1.36 2.65 6.75
N THR A 5 -0.52 3.46 7.37
CA THR A 5 -0.60 4.92 7.24
C THR A 5 0.74 5.49 6.82
N GLY A 6 0.74 6.51 5.97
CA GLY A 6 1.96 7.06 5.39
C GLY A 6 1.77 8.47 4.87
N THR A 7 2.87 9.12 4.48
CA THR A 7 2.84 10.41 3.77
C THR A 7 3.44 10.21 2.39
N HIS A 8 2.72 10.61 1.35
CA HIS A 8 3.14 10.43 -0.04
C HIS A 8 4.25 11.42 -0.41
N LYS A 9 5.50 11.01 -0.16
CA LYS A 9 6.73 11.80 -0.36
C LYS A 9 7.57 11.36 -1.56
N GLY A 10 7.28 10.20 -2.13
CA GLY A 10 7.91 9.70 -3.35
C GLY A 10 6.87 9.57 -4.46
N ASP A 11 7.33 9.18 -5.66
CA ASP A 11 6.42 8.73 -6.70
C ASP A 11 5.70 7.43 -6.28
N PHE A 12 4.42 7.31 -6.59
CA PHE A 12 3.64 6.09 -6.40
C PHE A 12 2.77 5.82 -7.63
N HIS A 13 3.06 4.74 -8.35
CA HIS A 13 2.38 4.37 -9.61
C HIS A 13 2.34 5.53 -10.63
N GLY A 14 3.42 6.32 -10.74
CA GLY A 14 3.50 7.46 -11.66
C GLY A 14 2.81 8.74 -11.17
N VAL A 15 2.27 8.74 -9.95
CA VAL A 15 1.75 9.94 -9.30
C VAL A 15 2.90 10.63 -8.56
N ALA A 16 3.24 11.85 -8.98
CA ALA A 16 4.25 12.68 -8.34
C ALA A 16 3.92 12.93 -6.84
N PRO A 17 4.93 13.12 -5.98
CA PRO A 17 4.73 13.27 -4.53
C PRO A 17 3.79 14.43 -4.19
N THR A 18 2.76 14.15 -3.40
CA THR A 18 1.70 15.12 -3.06
C THR A 18 1.78 15.66 -1.63
N ASN A 19 2.67 15.11 -0.81
CA ASN A 19 2.76 15.36 0.64
C ASN A 19 1.47 15.07 1.43
N ARG A 20 0.47 14.39 0.83
CA ARG A 20 -0.77 14.00 1.51
C ARG A 20 -0.52 12.82 2.45
N ARG A 21 -1.26 12.78 3.56
CA ARG A 21 -1.38 11.57 4.39
C ARG A 21 -2.28 10.58 3.66
N ILE A 22 -1.92 9.30 3.72
CA ILE A 22 -2.73 8.19 3.23
C ILE A 22 -3.01 7.19 4.35
N GLU A 23 -4.14 6.52 4.24
CA GLU A 23 -4.50 5.33 5.00
C GLU A 23 -4.95 4.23 4.03
N ALA A 24 -4.44 3.01 4.18
CA ALA A 24 -4.82 1.89 3.34
C ALA A 24 -4.96 0.62 4.16
N ARG A 25 -5.93 -0.23 3.79
CA ARG A 25 -6.05 -1.56 4.38
C ARG A 25 -5.21 -2.55 3.59
N GLY A 26 -4.69 -3.55 4.29
CA GLY A 26 -3.95 -4.62 3.65
C GLY A 26 -3.93 -5.91 4.45
N VAL A 27 -3.55 -6.97 3.77
CA VAL A 27 -3.28 -8.27 4.36
C VAL A 27 -1.88 -8.70 3.97
N GLN A 28 -1.14 -9.24 4.93
CA GLN A 28 0.13 -9.92 4.69
C GLN A 28 0.01 -11.32 5.25
N VAL A 29 0.50 -12.28 4.49
CA VAL A 29 0.64 -13.68 4.85
C VAL A 29 2.11 -14.04 4.68
N ALA A 30 2.65 -14.75 5.66
CA ALA A 30 4.04 -15.18 5.65
C ALA A 30 4.12 -16.67 6.00
N ARG A 31 4.97 -17.41 5.27
CA ARG A 31 5.33 -18.79 5.59
C ARG A 31 6.66 -18.78 6.33
N PHE A 32 6.73 -19.51 7.43
CA PHE A 32 7.92 -19.63 8.27
C PHE A 32 8.51 -21.03 8.21
N VAL A 33 9.84 -21.14 8.17
CA VAL A 33 10.61 -22.37 8.38
C VAL A 33 11.78 -22.04 9.30
N ASP A 34 11.99 -22.82 10.35
CA ASP A 34 13.03 -22.61 11.36
C ASP A 34 13.07 -21.19 11.94
N GLY A 35 11.88 -20.60 12.16
CA GLY A 35 11.72 -19.25 12.69
C GLY A 35 11.98 -18.11 11.70
N GLN A 36 12.29 -18.41 10.43
CA GLN A 36 12.54 -17.42 9.38
C GLN A 36 11.41 -17.36 8.36
N ILE A 37 11.10 -16.16 7.85
CA ILE A 37 10.16 -15.98 6.74
C ILE A 37 10.82 -16.47 5.45
N VAL A 38 10.27 -17.51 4.85
CA VAL A 38 10.74 -18.05 3.57
C VAL A 38 9.89 -17.62 2.39
N GLU A 39 8.64 -17.21 2.65
CA GLU A 39 7.76 -16.60 1.65
C GLU A 39 6.88 -15.53 2.30
N ARG A 40 6.55 -14.50 1.53
CA ARG A 40 5.55 -13.51 1.89
C ARG A 40 4.69 -13.17 0.68
N TRP A 41 3.38 -13.07 0.89
CA TRP A 41 2.45 -12.53 -0.09
C TRP A 41 1.42 -11.67 0.63
N GLY A 42 0.78 -10.80 -0.13
CA GLY A 42 -0.28 -9.99 0.40
C GLY A 42 -0.84 -9.04 -0.62
N SER A 43 -1.75 -8.21 -0.15
CA SER A 43 -2.47 -7.25 -0.96
C SER A 43 -2.74 -6.01 -0.11
N THR A 44 -2.55 -4.86 -0.73
CA THR A 44 -2.86 -3.54 -0.17
C THR A 44 -3.93 -2.90 -1.05
N ASP A 45 -4.81 -2.10 -0.46
CA ASP A 45 -5.77 -1.28 -1.19
C ASP A 45 -5.09 -0.13 -1.96
N GLU A 46 -4.36 -0.48 -3.02
CA GLU A 46 -3.61 0.46 -3.85
C GLU A 46 -4.53 1.42 -4.61
N LEU A 47 -5.72 0.95 -5.01
CA LEU A 47 -6.73 1.82 -5.64
C LEU A 47 -7.28 2.86 -4.65
N GLY A 48 -7.49 2.46 -3.39
CA GLY A 48 -7.83 3.39 -2.31
C GLY A 48 -6.73 4.42 -2.06
N ILE A 49 -5.45 4.04 -2.17
CA ILE A 49 -4.32 4.99 -2.13
C ILE A 49 -4.41 5.95 -3.31
N LEU A 50 -4.51 5.46 -4.55
CA LEU A 50 -4.59 6.29 -5.76
C LEU A 50 -5.76 7.28 -5.72
N THR A 51 -6.90 6.86 -5.18
CA THR A 51 -8.06 7.74 -4.96
C THR A 51 -7.73 8.89 -4.01
N GLN A 52 -7.07 8.63 -2.87
CA GLN A 52 -6.63 9.67 -1.93
C GLN A 52 -5.61 10.64 -2.55
N LEU A 53 -4.80 10.14 -3.48
CA LEU A 53 -3.83 10.93 -4.23
C LEU A 53 -4.46 11.73 -5.38
N GLY A 54 -5.74 11.49 -5.71
CA GLY A 54 -6.44 12.16 -6.81
C GLY A 54 -6.12 11.58 -8.19
N ALA A 55 -5.68 10.32 -8.26
CA ALA A 55 -5.21 9.64 -9.47
C ALA A 55 -6.02 8.39 -9.83
N SER A 56 -7.22 8.22 -9.27
CA SER A 56 -8.13 7.14 -9.68
C SER A 56 -8.46 7.27 -11.17
N PRO A 57 -8.54 6.17 -11.93
CA PRO A 57 -9.12 6.21 -13.27
C PRO A 57 -10.51 6.85 -13.19
N ALA A 58 -10.81 7.73 -14.14
CA ALA A 58 -12.15 8.25 -14.31
C ALA A 58 -13.10 7.07 -14.58
N SER A 59 -14.25 7.10 -13.91
CA SER A 59 -15.41 6.29 -14.32
C SER A 59 -15.87 6.68 -15.71
#